data_AF-A0A1S0TMF4-F1
#
_entry.id   AF-A0A1S0TMF4-F1
#
_cell.length_a   1.000
_cell.length_b   1.000
_cell.length_c   1.000
_cell.angle_alpha   90.00
_cell.angle_beta   90.00
_cell.angle_gamma   90.00
#
_symmetry.space_group_name_H-M   'P 1'
#
loop_
_entity.id
_entity.type
_entity.pdbx_description
1 polymer ?
#
loop_
_entity_poly.entity_id
_entity_poly.type
_entity_poly.pdbx_seq_one_letter_code
_entity_poly.pdbx_strand_id
1 'polypeptide(L)'
;MALREGEIGYVSLLSGYIVALQINDTKSEILWELKISDIALKLLYSDKLLYAALASGVLTVFENVNKIIPNAIEMLNLPISTAPITEMSIVGDTLWLATACKVTIICSKSLTILRKIYVASSVSVHGSSLFEKIRCMYQSSYGVWIVTANSQVLQLWKDDECILIIDLGKEQYNKFV
;
A
#
# COMPACT_ATOMS: atom_id res chain seq x y z
N MET A 1 7.22 -2.86 -13.15
CA MET A 1 6.01 -3.39 -13.80
C MET A 1 6.27 -3.39 -15.30
N ALA A 2 6.10 -4.52 -15.97
CA ALA A 2 6.05 -4.57 -17.44
C ALA A 2 4.58 -4.81 -17.80
N LEU A 3 3.97 -3.87 -18.51
CA LEU A 3 2.62 -4.03 -19.04
C LEU A 3 2.71 -4.94 -20.27
N ARG A 4 1.84 -5.96 -20.36
CA ARG A 4 1.72 -6.73 -21.58
C ARG A 4 0.86 -5.97 -22.59
N GLU A 5 1.02 -6.32 -23.85
CA GLU A 5 0.22 -5.75 -24.92
C GLU A 5 -1.28 -5.99 -24.67
N GLY A 6 -2.07 -4.92 -24.81
CA GLY A 6 -3.51 -4.92 -24.53
C GLY A 6 -3.88 -4.79 -23.05
N GLU A 7 -2.94 -4.85 -22.10
CA GLU A 7 -3.22 -4.61 -20.69
C GLU A 7 -3.34 -3.11 -20.37
N ILE A 8 -4.23 -2.78 -19.44
CA ILE A 8 -4.41 -1.42 -18.93
C ILE A 8 -3.51 -1.22 -17.72
N GLY A 9 -2.65 -0.21 -17.79
CA GLY A 9 -1.87 0.31 -16.68
C GLY A 9 -2.50 1.56 -16.10
N TYR A 10 -2.45 1.70 -14.78
CA TYR A 10 -2.86 2.93 -14.10
C TYR A 10 -1.65 3.63 -13.52
N VAL A 11 -1.57 4.94 -13.73
CA VAL A 11 -0.48 5.78 -13.24
C VAL A 11 -1.06 6.96 -12.48
N SER A 12 -0.50 7.24 -11.30
CA SER A 12 -0.79 8.48 -10.58
C SER A 12 0.24 9.55 -10.90
N LEU A 13 -0.23 10.76 -11.15
CA LEU A 13 0.58 11.94 -11.40
C LEU A 13 0.66 12.81 -10.14
N LEU A 14 1.79 13.49 -9.95
CA LEU A 14 1.97 14.46 -8.86
C LEU A 14 0.99 15.64 -8.93
N SER A 15 0.39 15.87 -10.10
CA SER A 15 -0.70 16.83 -10.30
C SER A 15 -2.03 16.36 -9.69
N GLY A 16 -2.10 15.18 -9.05
CA GLY A 16 -3.32 14.63 -8.44
C GLY A 16 -4.29 14.07 -9.47
N TYR A 17 -3.77 13.53 -10.57
CA TYR A 17 -4.53 12.82 -11.58
C TYR A 17 -4.19 11.33 -11.55
N ILE A 18 -5.16 10.48 -11.90
CA ILE A 18 -4.92 9.09 -12.29
C ILE A 18 -5.20 8.97 -13.78
N VAL A 19 -4.29 8.30 -14.49
CA VAL A 19 -4.39 8.05 -15.93
C VAL A 19 -4.46 6.55 -16.16
N ALA A 20 -5.43 6.11 -16.96
CA ALA A 20 -5.45 4.76 -17.52
C ALA A 20 -4.82 4.77 -18.90
N LEU A 21 -3.89 3.84 -19.09
CA LEU A 21 -3.01 3.75 -20.24
C LEU A 21 -3.13 2.34 -20.81
N GLN A 22 -3.21 2.21 -22.12
CA GLN A 22 -3.07 0.92 -22.79
C GLN A 22 -1.86 0.96 -23.71
N ILE A 23 -1.07 -0.12 -23.71
CA ILE A 23 0.04 -0.25 -24.65
C ILE A 23 -0.40 -1.21 -25.77
N ASN A 24 -0.44 -0.67 -26.99
CA ASN A 24 -0.75 -1.41 -28.22
C ASN A 24 0.50 -1.32 -29.12
N ASP A 25 1.14 -2.46 -29.40
CA ASP A 25 2.46 -2.56 -30.04
C ASP A 25 3.53 -1.66 -29.37
N THR A 26 3.89 -0.55 -30.04
CA THR A 26 4.89 0.44 -29.62
C THR A 26 4.28 1.77 -29.22
N LYS A 27 2.95 1.89 -29.25
CA LYS A 27 2.22 3.13 -28.94
C LYS A 27 1.43 2.97 -27.65
N SER A 28 1.55 3.98 -26.79
CA SER A 28 0.69 4.11 -25.61
C SER A 28 -0.51 4.99 -25.96
N GLU A 29 -1.71 4.52 -25.62
CA GLU A 29 -2.94 5.28 -25.70
C GLU A 29 -3.43 5.63 -24.30
N ILE A 30 -3.83 6.88 -24.10
CA ILE A 30 -4.51 7.31 -22.87
C ILE A 30 -5.99 7.02 -23.06
N LEU A 31 -6.52 6.09 -22.27
CA LEU A 31 -7.94 5.73 -22.30
C LEU A 31 -8.79 6.77 -21.57
N TRP A 32 -8.29 7.23 -20.42
CA TRP A 32 -8.91 8.28 -19.64
C TRP A 32 -7.95 8.90 -18.63
N GLU A 33 -8.29 10.11 -18.20
CA GLU A 33 -7.62 10.85 -17.14
C GLU A 33 -8.68 11.37 -16.16
N LEU A 34 -8.42 11.21 -14.86
CA LEU A 34 -9.35 11.59 -13.81
C LEU A 34 -8.65 12.38 -12.71
N LYS A 35 -9.16 13.57 -12.42
CA LYS A 35 -8.72 14.37 -11.27
C LYS A 35 -9.26 13.76 -9.98
N ILE A 36 -8.40 13.57 -9.00
CA ILE A 36 -8.76 13.09 -7.66
C ILE A 36 -8.46 14.16 -6.61
N SER A 37 -8.96 13.94 -5.39
CA SER A 37 -8.89 14.94 -4.31
C SER A 37 -7.47 15.18 -3.80
N ASP A 38 -6.56 14.25 -4.01
CA ASP A 38 -5.15 14.34 -3.58
C ASP A 38 -4.27 13.35 -4.36
N ILE A 39 -2.96 13.36 -4.17
CA ILE A 39 -2.00 12.50 -4.88
C ILE A 39 -2.12 11.04 -4.40
N ALA A 40 -2.22 10.09 -5.33
CA ALA A 40 -2.18 8.67 -4.99
C ALA A 40 -0.72 8.18 -4.93
N LEU A 41 -0.28 7.76 -3.74
CA LEU A 41 1.06 7.26 -3.50
C LEU A 41 1.22 5.79 -3.89
N LYS A 42 0.12 5.03 -3.87
CA LYS A 42 0.07 3.64 -4.31
C LYS A 42 -1.25 3.38 -5.05
N LEU A 43 -1.15 2.72 -6.19
CA LEU A 43 -2.29 2.15 -6.91
C LEU A 43 -2.22 0.62 -6.81
N LEU A 44 -3.38 -0.01 -6.66
CA LEU A 44 -3.51 -1.47 -6.69
C LEU A 44 -4.81 -1.84 -7.41
N TYR A 45 -4.70 -2.66 -8.44
CA TYR A 45 -5.86 -3.19 -9.14
C TYR A 45 -6.08 -4.65 -8.75
N SER A 46 -7.28 -4.98 -8.27
CA SER A 46 -7.65 -6.35 -7.91
C SER A 46 -9.16 -6.52 -7.91
N ASP A 47 -9.62 -7.70 -8.33
CA ASP A 47 -11.04 -8.06 -8.39
C ASP A 47 -11.93 -6.97 -9.01
N LYS A 48 -11.47 -6.41 -10.14
CA LYS A 48 -12.13 -5.32 -10.89
C LYS A 48 -12.24 -3.97 -10.18
N LEU A 49 -11.64 -3.85 -8.99
CA LEU A 49 -11.53 -2.61 -8.24
C LEU A 49 -10.14 -2.02 -8.39
N LEU A 50 -10.07 -0.71 -8.60
CA LEU A 50 -8.83 0.05 -8.46
C LEU A 50 -8.85 0.75 -7.11
N TYR A 51 -7.80 0.51 -6.32
CA TYR A 51 -7.56 1.15 -5.04
C TYR A 51 -6.49 2.22 -5.21
N ALA A 52 -6.76 3.42 -4.70
CA ALA A 52 -5.81 4.53 -4.65
C ALA A 52 -5.58 4.96 -3.20
N ALA A 53 -4.36 4.71 -2.73
CA ALA A 53 -3.88 5.11 -1.42
C ALA A 53 -3.37 6.56 -1.49
N LEU A 54 -4.11 7.51 -0.91
CA LEU A 54 -3.82 8.94 -1.06
C LEU A 54 -2.86 9.47 0.02
N ALA A 55 -2.13 10.54 -0.33
CA ALA A 55 -1.25 11.27 0.59
C ALA A 55 -1.99 11.89 1.78
N SER A 56 -3.28 12.19 1.64
CA SER A 56 -4.17 12.69 2.68
C SER A 56 -4.56 11.65 3.73
N GLY A 57 -4.27 10.37 3.50
CA GLY A 57 -4.71 9.29 4.37
C GLY A 57 -6.11 8.74 4.02
N VAL A 58 -6.67 9.15 2.89
CA VAL A 58 -7.90 8.60 2.30
C VAL A 58 -7.55 7.43 1.38
N LEU A 59 -8.34 6.37 1.44
CA LEU A 59 -8.36 5.31 0.42
C LEU A 59 -9.53 5.59 -0.52
N THR A 60 -9.24 5.81 -1.80
CA THR A 60 -10.28 5.92 -2.84
C THR A 60 -10.39 4.60 -3.59
N VAL A 61 -11.61 4.09 -3.74
CA VAL A 61 -11.91 2.85 -4.46
C VAL A 61 -12.72 3.21 -5.71
N PHE A 62 -12.31 2.68 -6.86
CA PHE A 62 -12.97 2.88 -8.14
C PHE A 62 -13.52 1.57 -8.69
N GLU A 63 -14.75 1.61 -9.17
CA GLU A 63 -15.39 0.50 -9.88
C GLU A 63 -15.34 0.71 -11.40
N ASN A 64 -15.45 -0.38 -12.17
CA ASN A 64 -15.64 -0.34 -13.63
C ASN A 64 -14.59 0.47 -14.44
N VAL A 65 -13.40 0.68 -13.87
CA VAL A 65 -12.27 1.44 -14.45
C VAL A 65 -11.80 1.01 -15.84
N ASN A 66 -12.11 -0.23 -16.25
CA ASN A 66 -11.79 -0.76 -17.58
C ASN A 66 -12.86 -0.53 -18.64
N LYS A 67 -14.05 -0.08 -18.23
CA LYS A 67 -15.21 0.06 -19.12
C LYS A 67 -15.57 1.51 -19.36
N ILE A 68 -15.51 2.32 -18.30
CA ILE A 68 -15.92 3.72 -18.32
C ILE A 68 -14.91 4.57 -17.55
N ILE A 69 -14.92 5.87 -17.83
CA ILE A 69 -14.23 6.85 -16.99
C ILE A 69 -14.98 6.89 -15.65
N PRO A 70 -14.33 6.60 -14.51
CA PRO A 70 -15.00 6.67 -13.22
C PRO A 70 -15.45 8.11 -12.93
N ASN A 71 -16.68 8.23 -12.46
CA ASN A 71 -17.28 9.45 -11.95
C ASN A 71 -17.57 9.31 -10.44
N ALA A 72 -18.24 10.30 -9.86
CA ALA A 72 -18.51 10.32 -8.42
C ALA A 72 -19.34 9.11 -7.91
N ILE A 73 -20.09 8.43 -8.79
CA ILE A 73 -20.89 7.26 -8.44
C ILE A 73 -20.01 6.02 -8.32
N GLU A 74 -19.03 5.84 -9.22
CA GLU A 74 -18.10 4.69 -9.16
C GLU A 74 -16.91 4.93 -8.21
N MET A 75 -16.94 6.03 -7.44
CA MET A 75 -15.87 6.43 -6.52
C MET A 75 -16.33 6.41 -5.07
N LEU A 76 -15.69 5.56 -4.26
CA LEU A 76 -15.88 5.55 -2.81
C LEU A 76 -14.63 6.04 -2.09
N ASN A 77 -14.79 7.02 -1.20
CA ASN A 77 -13.70 7.57 -0.40
C ASN A 77 -13.82 7.12 1.06
N LEU A 78 -12.77 6.47 1.56
CA LEU A 78 -12.70 5.95 2.93
C LEU A 78 -11.63 6.71 3.71
N PRO A 79 -11.98 7.48 4.75
CA PRO A 79 -11.00 8.16 5.58
C PRO A 79 -10.31 7.15 6.52
N ILE A 80 -9.09 6.72 6.18
CA ILE A 80 -8.37 5.68 6.92
C ILE A 80 -7.53 6.28 8.05
N SER A 81 -6.83 7.37 7.76
CA SER A 81 -5.96 8.07 8.69
C SER A 81 -5.81 9.54 8.29
N THR A 82 -5.21 10.35 9.16
CA THR A 82 -4.76 11.72 8.85
C THR A 82 -3.32 11.75 8.30
N ALA A 83 -2.67 10.59 8.23
CA ALA A 83 -1.32 10.41 7.73
C ALA A 83 -1.38 9.70 6.37
N PRO A 84 -0.41 9.96 5.47
CA PRO A 84 -0.36 9.34 4.14
C PRO A 84 -0.47 7.82 4.18
N ILE A 85 -1.28 7.24 3.29
CA ILE A 85 -1.24 5.80 3.04
C ILE A 85 -0.07 5.53 2.11
N THR A 86 1.04 5.02 2.65
CA THR A 86 2.29 4.88 1.91
C THR A 86 2.45 3.52 1.24
N GLU A 87 1.81 2.48 1.77
CA GLU A 87 1.84 1.14 1.21
C GLU A 87 0.49 0.46 1.35
N MET A 88 0.23 -0.45 0.41
CA MET A 88 -1.01 -1.20 0.34
C MET A 88 -0.76 -2.59 -0.24
N SER A 89 -1.40 -3.61 0.35
CA SER A 89 -1.29 -4.99 -0.13
C SER A 89 -2.58 -5.77 0.14
N ILE A 90 -2.94 -6.68 -0.75
CA ILE A 90 -4.07 -7.59 -0.57
C ILE A 90 -3.54 -8.85 0.12
N VAL A 91 -4.24 -9.34 1.13
CA VAL A 91 -3.87 -10.52 1.89
C VAL A 91 -5.12 -11.37 2.08
N GLY A 92 -5.29 -12.39 1.25
CA GLY A 92 -6.55 -13.13 1.14
C GLY A 92 -7.71 -12.18 0.83
N ASP A 93 -8.75 -12.20 1.66
CA ASP A 93 -9.92 -11.33 1.54
C ASP A 93 -9.75 -9.96 2.21
N THR A 94 -8.55 -9.60 2.65
CA THR A 94 -8.28 -8.32 3.35
C THR A 94 -7.37 -7.40 2.56
N LEU A 95 -7.48 -6.10 2.79
CA LEU A 95 -6.61 -5.07 2.27
C LEU A 95 -5.87 -4.41 3.44
N TRP A 96 -4.55 -4.47 3.41
CA TRP A 96 -3.65 -3.94 4.42
C TRP A 96 -3.12 -2.59 3.97
N LEU A 97 -3.26 -1.56 4.81
CA LEU A 97 -2.94 -0.18 4.52
C LEU A 97 -1.93 0.35 5.54
N ALA A 98 -0.72 0.67 5.11
CA ALA A 98 0.28 1.27 5.99
C ALA A 98 0.16 2.80 5.99
N THR A 99 0.02 3.36 7.20
CA THR A 99 -0.02 4.80 7.47
C THR A 99 0.94 5.12 8.60
N ALA A 100 1.99 5.90 8.35
CA ALA A 100 3.05 6.15 9.33
C ALA A 100 3.52 4.84 10.00
N CYS A 101 3.25 4.61 11.28
CA CYS A 101 3.62 3.41 12.03
C CYS A 101 2.49 2.38 12.22
N LYS A 102 1.35 2.59 11.57
CA LYS A 102 0.11 1.82 11.79
C LYS A 102 -0.30 1.11 10.51
N VAL A 103 -0.65 -0.16 10.61
CA VAL A 103 -1.33 -0.92 9.56
C VAL A 103 -2.83 -0.94 9.88
N THR A 104 -3.66 -0.46 8.96
CA THR A 104 -5.12 -0.63 9.03
C THR A 104 -5.52 -1.76 8.09
N ILE A 105 -6.21 -2.77 8.61
CA ILE A 105 -6.67 -3.91 7.82
C ILE A 105 -8.17 -3.75 7.62
N ILE A 106 -8.59 -3.77 6.36
CA ILE A 106 -10.00 -3.67 5.96
C ILE A 106 -10.41 -4.92 5.20
N CYS A 107 -11.70 -5.28 5.26
CA CYS A 107 -12.26 -6.30 4.40
C CYS A 107 -12.30 -5.80 2.95
N SER A 108 -11.76 -6.55 2.00
CA SER A 108 -11.73 -6.14 0.58
C SER A 108 -13.13 -6.02 -0.04
N LYS A 109 -14.07 -6.87 0.41
CA LYS A 109 -15.44 -6.96 -0.12
C LYS A 109 -16.39 -5.92 0.48
N SER A 110 -16.39 -5.79 1.81
CA SER A 110 -17.29 -4.86 2.52
C SER A 110 -16.67 -3.51 2.82
N LEU A 111 -15.35 -3.37 2.61
CA LEU A 111 -14.56 -2.15 2.89
C LEU A 111 -14.64 -1.67 4.35
N THR A 112 -15.08 -2.55 5.25
CA THR A 112 -15.14 -2.30 6.69
C THR A 112 -13.78 -2.48 7.33
N ILE A 113 -13.39 -1.58 8.24
CA ILE A 113 -12.18 -1.72 9.04
C ILE A 113 -12.35 -2.92 9.99
N LEU A 114 -11.44 -3.88 9.88
CA LEU A 114 -11.42 -5.07 10.73
C LEU A 114 -10.54 -4.87 11.95
N ARG A 115 -9.34 -4.30 11.77
CA ARG A 115 -8.38 -4.06 12.86
C ARG A 115 -7.33 -3.01 12.50
N LYS A 116 -6.61 -2.56 13.53
CA LYS A 116 -5.46 -1.65 13.42
C LYS A 116 -4.32 -2.21 14.24
N ILE A 117 -3.14 -2.28 13.64
CA ILE A 117 -1.91 -2.81 14.25
C ILE A 117 -0.90 -1.67 14.29
N TYR A 118 -0.19 -1.54 15.40
CA TYR A 118 0.95 -0.64 15.50
C TYR A 118 2.24 -1.44 15.35
N VAL A 119 3.07 -1.04 14.40
CA VAL A 119 4.37 -1.67 14.15
C VAL A 119 5.38 -1.03 15.09
N ALA A 120 5.78 -1.78 16.12
CA ALA A 120 6.77 -1.35 17.09
C ALA A 120 8.19 -1.41 16.50
N SER A 121 9.06 -0.50 16.96
CA SER A 121 10.50 -0.58 16.72
C SER A 121 11.20 -1.48 17.74
N SER A 122 12.32 -2.08 17.33
CA SER A 122 13.28 -2.73 18.24
C SER A 122 14.19 -1.74 18.97
N VAL A 123 14.17 -0.45 18.61
CA VAL A 123 15.01 0.60 19.20
C VAL A 123 14.34 1.13 20.47
N SER A 124 14.50 0.42 21.58
CA SER A 124 14.12 0.92 22.91
C SER A 124 15.25 1.77 23.49
N VAL A 125 15.37 3.02 23.05
CA VAL A 125 16.26 3.99 23.71
C VAL A 125 15.43 4.71 24.78
N HIS A 126 15.73 4.44 26.06
CA HIS A 126 15.14 5.09 27.26
C HIS A 126 13.68 4.77 27.64
N GLY A 127 13.19 3.54 27.40
CA GLY A 127 11.91 3.10 28.00
C GLY A 127 10.64 3.67 27.37
N SER A 128 10.75 4.32 26.21
CA SER A 128 9.62 4.69 25.36
C SER A 128 9.54 3.77 24.15
N SER A 129 8.36 3.21 23.87
CA SER A 129 8.11 2.47 22.63
C SER A 129 8.13 3.46 21.47
N LEU A 130 9.25 3.57 20.76
CA LEU A 130 9.30 4.35 19.53
C LEU A 130 8.55 3.58 18.44
N PHE A 131 7.44 4.15 17.99
CA PHE A 131 6.77 3.65 16.80
C PHE A 131 7.50 4.16 15.56
N GLU A 132 7.91 3.25 14.69
CA GLU A 132 8.64 3.63 13.49
C GLU A 132 7.74 3.70 12.26
N LYS A 133 8.07 4.61 11.35
CA LYS A 133 7.39 4.74 10.07
C LYS A 133 7.62 3.48 9.23
N ILE A 134 6.55 2.83 8.82
CA ILE A 134 6.54 1.74 7.85
C ILE A 134 7.03 2.29 6.51
N ARG A 135 8.05 1.65 5.95
CA ARG A 135 8.69 2.04 4.68
C ARG A 135 8.17 1.24 3.51
N CYS A 136 8.05 -0.08 3.67
CA CYS A 136 7.52 -0.98 2.66
C CYS A 136 6.69 -2.11 3.30
N MET A 137 5.76 -2.67 2.53
CA MET A 137 5.04 -3.91 2.84
C MET A 137 5.08 -4.83 1.64
N TYR A 138 5.23 -6.14 1.87
CA TYR A 138 5.21 -7.14 0.82
C TYR A 138 4.52 -8.43 1.28
N GLN A 139 3.47 -8.83 0.58
CA GLN A 139 2.77 -10.09 0.84
C GLN A 139 3.59 -11.28 0.33
N SER A 140 3.69 -12.32 1.15
CA SER A 140 4.23 -13.64 0.81
C SER A 140 3.27 -14.75 1.23
N SER A 141 3.60 -16.01 0.92
CA SER A 141 2.87 -17.18 1.40
C SER A 141 2.91 -17.37 2.93
N TYR A 142 3.86 -16.73 3.61
CA TYR A 142 4.05 -16.85 5.07
C TYR A 142 3.39 -15.72 5.87
N GLY A 143 2.90 -14.68 5.19
CA GLY A 143 2.41 -13.46 5.82
C GLY A 143 2.92 -12.21 5.09
N VAL A 144 2.79 -11.06 5.75
CA VAL A 144 3.21 -9.75 5.24
C VAL A 144 4.54 -9.36 5.84
N TRP A 145 5.54 -9.17 4.99
CA TRP A 145 6.81 -8.58 5.36
C TRP A 145 6.68 -7.08 5.47
N ILE A 146 7.20 -6.51 6.55
CA ILE A 146 7.20 -5.08 6.83
C ILE A 146 8.62 -4.63 7.15
N VAL A 147 9.06 -3.56 6.50
CA VAL A 147 10.30 -2.86 6.83
C VAL A 147 9.95 -1.46 7.33
N THR A 148 10.65 -0.99 8.35
CA THR A 148 10.52 0.36 8.87
C THR A 148 11.67 1.25 8.43
N ALA A 149 11.46 2.57 8.40
CA ALA A 149 12.39 3.51 7.77
C ALA A 149 13.71 3.69 8.54
N ASN A 150 13.72 3.47 9.85
CA ASN A 150 14.84 3.82 10.73
C ASN A 150 15.39 2.64 11.54
N SER A 151 14.91 1.42 11.28
CA SER A 151 15.46 0.20 11.85
C SER A 151 16.10 -0.66 10.78
N GLN A 152 17.03 -1.51 11.20
CA GLN A 152 17.59 -2.58 10.37
C GLN A 152 16.80 -3.87 10.53
N VAL A 153 15.51 -3.76 10.87
CA VAL A 153 14.66 -4.90 11.17
C VAL A 153 13.67 -5.14 10.04
N LEU A 154 13.61 -6.41 9.64
CA LEU A 154 12.58 -6.96 8.78
C LEU A 154 11.62 -7.78 9.64
N GLN A 155 10.33 -7.45 9.61
CA GLN A 155 9.30 -8.10 10.42
C GLN A 155 8.35 -8.90 9.54
N LEU A 156 8.03 -10.14 9.91
CA LEU A 156 6.97 -10.93 9.29
C LEU A 156 5.73 -10.91 10.17
N TRP A 157 4.65 -10.40 9.61
CA TRP A 157 3.36 -10.31 10.27
C TRP A 157 2.40 -11.34 9.68
N LYS A 158 1.66 -12.01 10.55
CA LYS A 158 0.58 -12.91 10.15
C LYS A 158 -0.64 -12.62 11.01
N ASP A 159 -1.78 -12.39 10.35
CA ASP A 159 -3.03 -11.97 10.97
C ASP A 159 -2.88 -10.63 11.72
N ASP A 160 -2.53 -10.66 13.00
CA ASP A 160 -2.23 -9.49 13.82
C ASP A 160 -0.96 -9.63 14.70
N GLU A 161 -0.21 -10.71 14.51
CA GLU A 161 0.98 -11.00 15.28
C GLU A 161 2.25 -10.87 14.45
N CYS A 162 3.29 -10.30 15.07
CA CYS A 162 4.63 -10.32 14.52
C CYS A 162 5.27 -11.67 14.89
N ILE A 163 5.37 -12.57 13.90
CA ILE A 163 5.81 -13.96 14.12
C ILE A 163 7.32 -14.14 13.92
N LEU A 164 7.98 -13.22 13.23
CA LEU A 164 9.42 -13.26 13.02
C LEU A 164 9.99 -11.85 12.89
N ILE A 165 11.14 -11.65 13.54
CA ILE A 165 11.92 -10.42 13.50
C ILE A 165 13.34 -10.81 13.07
N ILE A 166 13.79 -10.27 11.94
CA ILE A 166 15.15 -10.45 11.44
C ILE A 166 15.90 -9.14 11.62
N ASP A 167 16.95 -9.18 12.45
CA ASP A 167 17.87 -8.06 12.65
C ASP A 167 19.02 -8.15 11.65
N LEU A 168 19.00 -7.27 10.65
CA LEU A 168 20.01 -7.20 9.60
C LEU A 168 21.31 -6.50 10.04
N GLY A 169 21.32 -5.90 11.24
CA GLY A 169 22.50 -5.20 11.77
C GLY A 169 23.56 -6.12 12.38
N LYS A 170 23.17 -7.33 12.82
CA LYS A 170 24.06 -8.25 13.53
C LYS A 170 25.10 -8.94 12.65
N GLU A 171 24.92 -8.99 11.33
CA GLU A 171 25.90 -9.64 10.44
C GLU A 171 27.24 -8.87 10.34
N GLN A 172 27.29 -7.59 10.76
CA GLN A 172 28.52 -6.80 10.67
C GLN A 172 29.56 -7.07 11.79
N TYR A 173 29.22 -7.83 12.84
CA TYR A 173 30.15 -8.09 13.96
C TYR A 173 30.96 -9.39 13.87
N ASN A 174 30.74 -10.24 12.86
CA ASN A 174 31.44 -11.54 12.73
C ASN A 174 32.58 -11.55 11.69
N LYS A 175 33.16 -10.39 11.33
CA LYS A 175 34.26 -10.30 10.34
C LYS A 175 35.63 -9.87 10.86
N PHE A 176 35.87 -9.92 12.16
CA PHE A 176 37.23 -9.78 12.70
C PHE A 176 37.48 -10.78 13.83
N VAL A 177 37.86 -12.00 13.45
CA VAL A 177 38.70 -12.92 14.25
C VAL A 177 39.99 -13.09 13.48
#